data_AF-A0A4S8I0X4-F1
#
_entry.id   AF-A0A4S8I0X4-F1
#
_cell.length_a   1.000
_cell.length_b   1.000
_cell.length_c   1.000
_cell.angle_alpha   90.00
_cell.angle_beta   90.00
_cell.angle_gamma   90.00
#
_symmetry.space_group_name_H-M   'P 1'
#
loop_
_entity.id
_entity.type
_entity.pdbx_description
1 polymer ?
#
loop_
_entity_poly.entity_id
_entity_poly.type
_entity_poly.pdbx_seq_one_letter_code
_entity_poly.pdbx_strand_id
1 'polypeptide(L)'
;MTRESFSRIERIDRLIRIKGTGTASELAEKLGISRRSVYNLLNEMKEKGAPIKFDQFRGSYYYDEEGYFKVSFYFKRIENYENKKLINY
;
A
#
# COMPACT_ATOMS: atom_id res chain seq x y z
N MET A 1 -3.76 -14.54 -1.58
CA MET A 1 -2.83 -13.56 -0.98
C MET A 1 -2.09 -14.24 0.16
N THR A 2 -0.76 -14.19 0.19
CA THR A 2 0.06 -14.75 1.29
C THR A 2 0.50 -13.63 2.24
N ARG A 3 0.97 -13.94 3.45
CA ARG A 3 1.52 -12.94 4.39
C ARG A 3 2.63 -12.08 3.77
N GLU A 4 3.47 -12.71 2.94
CA GLU A 4 4.51 -12.05 2.12
C GLU A 4 3.94 -10.93 1.23
N SER A 5 2.72 -11.09 0.71
CA SER A 5 2.09 -10.11 -0.19
C SER A 5 1.83 -8.78 0.51
N PHE A 6 1.40 -8.78 1.78
CA PHE A 6 1.10 -7.54 2.52
C PHE A 6 2.35 -6.72 2.82
N SER A 7 3.42 -7.36 3.30
CA SER A 7 4.70 -6.69 3.56
C SER A 7 5.28 -6.06 2.28
N ARG A 8 5.13 -6.74 1.13
CA ARG A 8 5.55 -6.19 -0.16
C ARG A 8 4.72 -4.96 -0.57
N ILE A 9 3.41 -4.94 -0.29
CA ILE A 9 2.54 -3.80 -0.54
C ILE A 9 2.95 -2.59 0.31
N GLU A 10 3.24 -2.78 1.60
CA GLU A 10 3.71 -1.69 2.46
C GLU A 10 5.09 -1.16 2.00
N ARG A 11 5.98 -2.07 1.58
CA ARG A 11 7.32 -1.70 1.10
C ARG A 11 7.26 -0.94 -0.22
N ILE A 12 6.44 -1.38 -1.19
CA ILE A 12 6.29 -0.68 -2.47
C ILE A 12 5.61 0.67 -2.28
N ASP A 13 4.59 0.80 -1.41
CA ASP A 13 3.97 2.09 -1.07
C ASP A 13 5.03 3.08 -0.59
N ARG A 14 5.84 2.69 0.41
CA ARG A 14 6.91 3.53 0.94
C ARG A 14 7.88 3.96 -0.17
N LEU A 15 8.30 3.03 -1.02
CA LEU A 15 9.26 3.32 -2.10
C LEU A 15 8.68 4.27 -3.16
N ILE A 16 7.40 4.13 -3.51
CA ILE A 16 6.72 5.03 -4.45
C ILE A 16 6.63 6.44 -3.86
N ARG A 17 6.26 6.57 -2.57
CA ARG A 17 6.14 7.87 -1.89
C ARG A 17 7.44 8.66 -1.85
N ILE A 18 8.56 7.97 -1.57
CA ILE A 18 9.88 8.60 -1.54
C ILE A 18 10.54 8.67 -2.93
N LYS A 19 9.85 8.24 -3.99
CA LYS A 19 10.37 8.15 -5.37
C LYS A 19 11.69 7.36 -5.44
N GLY A 20 11.78 6.32 -4.62
CA GLY A 20 12.96 5.48 -4.44
C GLY A 20 12.78 4.08 -5.01
N THR A 21 11.81 3.84 -5.89
CA THR A 21 11.60 2.50 -6.46
C THR A 21 12.75 2.11 -7.37
N GLY A 22 13.30 3.06 -8.14
CA GLY A 22 14.07 2.73 -9.33
C GLY A 22 13.17 2.16 -10.43
N THR A 23 13.79 1.60 -11.44
CA THR A 23 13.16 0.85 -12.54
C THR A 23 12.43 -0.39 -12.03
N ALA A 24 11.61 -0.99 -12.87
CA ALA A 24 10.93 -2.25 -12.53
C ALA A 24 11.91 -3.38 -12.16
N SER A 25 13.12 -3.40 -12.75
CA SER A 25 14.15 -4.40 -12.41
C SER A 25 14.73 -4.14 -11.01
N GLU A 26 15.14 -2.91 -10.70
CA GLU A 26 15.67 -2.57 -9.38
C GLU A 26 14.62 -2.72 -8.28
N LEU A 27 13.37 -2.40 -8.57
CA LEU A 27 12.26 -2.64 -7.65
C LEU A 27 12.04 -4.13 -7.40
N ALA A 28 12.25 -4.98 -8.42
CA ALA A 28 12.14 -6.43 -8.30
C ALA A 28 13.21 -6.99 -7.34
N GLU A 29 14.46 -6.52 -7.48
CA GLU A 29 15.56 -6.85 -6.57
C GLU A 29 15.28 -6.39 -5.14
N LYS A 30 14.82 -5.14 -4.97
CA LYS A 30 14.46 -4.58 -3.65
C LYS A 30 13.34 -5.34 -2.96
N LEU A 31 12.46 -5.99 -3.71
CA LEU A 31 11.31 -6.74 -3.21
C LEU A 31 11.56 -8.27 -3.18
N GLY A 32 12.67 -8.75 -3.73
CA GLY A 32 12.97 -10.19 -3.82
C GLY A 32 11.99 -10.96 -4.70
N ILE A 33 11.49 -10.35 -5.77
CA ILE A 33 10.49 -10.95 -6.67
C ILE A 33 10.92 -10.82 -8.13
N SER A 34 10.20 -11.50 -9.03
CA SER A 34 10.43 -11.32 -10.47
C SER A 34 9.95 -9.94 -10.96
N ARG A 35 10.57 -9.43 -12.03
CA ARG A 35 10.10 -8.21 -12.70
C ARG A 35 8.64 -8.30 -13.16
N ARG A 36 8.19 -9.48 -13.60
CA ARG A 36 6.77 -9.71 -13.94
C ARG A 36 5.87 -9.53 -12.72
N SER A 37 6.29 -10.04 -11.56
CA SER A 37 5.54 -9.90 -10.31
C SER A 37 5.45 -8.43 -9.87
N VAL A 38 6.48 -7.61 -10.11
CA VAL A 38 6.42 -6.15 -9.89
C VAL A 38 5.32 -5.51 -10.72
N TYR A 39 5.27 -5.80 -12.03
CA TYR A 39 4.22 -5.24 -12.89
C TYR A 39 2.82 -5.70 -12.47
N ASN A 40 2.66 -6.97 -12.09
CA ASN A 40 1.39 -7.47 -11.57
C ASN A 40 0.96 -6.70 -10.31
N LEU A 41 1.88 -6.46 -9.37
CA LEU A 41 1.60 -5.74 -8.14
C LEU A 41 1.25 -4.27 -8.40
N LEU A 42 2.00 -3.60 -9.26
CA LEU A 42 1.72 -2.22 -9.66
C LEU A 42 0.36 -2.09 -10.36
N ASN A 43 0.02 -3.03 -11.24
CA ASN A 43 -1.28 -3.05 -11.91
C ASN A 43 -2.40 -3.31 -10.92
N GLU A 44 -2.24 -4.26 -9.99
CA GLU A 44 -3.23 -4.50 -8.95
C GLU A 44 -3.46 -3.27 -8.07
N MET A 45 -2.40 -2.54 -7.69
CA MET A 45 -2.53 -1.28 -6.94
C MET A 45 -3.28 -0.21 -7.77
N LYS A 46 -2.97 -0.10 -9.06
CA LYS A 46 -3.66 0.83 -9.98
C LYS A 46 -5.14 0.49 -10.16
N GLU A 47 -5.47 -0.78 -10.34
CA GLU A 47 -6.85 -1.27 -10.42
C GLU A 47 -7.64 -0.97 -9.14
N LYS A 48 -6.95 -0.90 -7.99
CA LYS A 48 -7.52 -0.50 -6.69
C LYS A 48 -7.49 1.02 -6.46
N GLY A 49 -7.19 1.81 -7.49
CA GLY A 49 -7.27 3.27 -7.47
C GLY A 49 -5.99 4.01 -7.12
N ALA A 50 -4.84 3.34 -6.99
CA ALA A 50 -3.58 4.03 -6.73
C ALA A 50 -3.11 4.81 -7.97
N PRO A 51 -2.91 6.14 -7.91
CA PRO A 51 -2.55 6.96 -9.07
C PRO A 51 -1.04 6.86 -9.37
N ILE A 52 -0.56 5.67 -9.73
CA ILE A 52 0.87 5.39 -9.93
C ILE A 52 1.30 5.73 -11.37
N LYS A 53 2.31 6.58 -11.51
CA LYS A 53 2.98 6.88 -12.78
C LYS A 53 4.47 6.51 -12.72
N PHE A 54 5.11 6.42 -13.89
CA PHE A 54 6.55 6.22 -14.01
C PHE A 54 7.19 7.47 -14.61
N ASP A 55 8.21 7.99 -13.92
CA ASP A 55 9.02 9.12 -14.39
C ASP A 55 10.23 8.54 -15.12
N GLN A 56 10.29 8.72 -16.44
CA GLN A 56 11.39 8.18 -17.26
C GLN A 56 12.73 8.86 -16.97
N PHE A 57 12.72 10.15 -16.61
CA PHE A 57 13.96 10.90 -16.33
C PHE A 57 14.54 10.53 -14.97
N ARG A 58 13.67 10.37 -13.96
CA ARG A 58 14.10 9.89 -12.63
C ARG A 58 14.32 8.39 -12.56
N GLY A 59 13.72 7.65 -13.50
CA GLY A 59 13.71 6.19 -13.46
C GLY A 59 12.98 5.64 -12.23
N SER A 60 11.87 6.27 -11.80
CA SER A 60 11.15 5.84 -10.60
C SER A 60 9.64 5.93 -10.78
N TYR A 61 8.92 5.02 -10.11
CA TYR A 61 7.49 5.12 -9.90
C TYR A 61 7.19 6.16 -8.79
N TYR A 62 6.07 6.85 -8.95
CA TYR A 62 5.59 7.88 -8.01
C TYR A 62 4.05 7.92 -8.02
N TYR A 63 3.46 8.48 -6.96
CA TYR A 63 2.04 8.83 -6.95
C TYR A 63 1.83 10.20 -7.58
N ASP A 64 0.89 10.29 -8.52
CA ASP A 64 0.50 11.53 -9.18
C ASP A 64 -0.21 12.51 -8.23
N GLU A 65 -0.75 11.98 -7.13
CA GLU A 65 -1.41 12.72 -6.06
C GLU A 65 -0.74 12.39 -4.71
N GLU A 66 -0.75 13.33 -3.78
CA GLU A 66 -0.23 13.06 -2.43
C GLU A 66 -1.10 12.03 -1.70
N GLY A 67 -0.47 10.99 -1.18
CA GLY A 67 -1.18 9.94 -0.46
C GLY A 67 -0.32 8.74 -0.12
N TYR A 68 -1.00 7.69 0.34
CA TYR A 68 -0.42 6.38 0.62
C TYR A 68 -1.44 5.28 0.32
N PHE A 69 -0.97 4.13 -0.10
CA PHE A 69 -1.76 2.94 -0.35
C PHE A 69 -1.71 2.03 0.88
N LYS A 70 -2.87 1.81 1.53
CA LYS A 70 -2.97 0.99 2.73
C LYS A 70 -4.07 -0.04 2.58
N VAL A 71 -3.70 -1.30 2.83
CA VAL A 71 -4.65 -2.41 2.94
C VAL A 71 -4.82 -2.72 4.42
N SER A 72 -6.04 -2.62 4.94
CA SER A 72 -6.31 -2.83 6.36
C SER A 72 -7.73 -3.34 6.57
N PHE A 73 -7.90 -4.15 7.61
CA PHE A 73 -9.19 -4.64 8.07
C PHE A 73 -9.49 -4.00 9.44
N TYR A 74 -10.71 -3.51 9.61
CA TYR A 74 -11.15 -2.87 10.85
C TYR A 74 -12.43 -3.54 11.33
N PHE A 75 -12.51 -3.81 12.63
CA PHE A 75 -13.74 -4.24 13.29
C PHE A 75 -14.31 -3.09 14.13
N LYS A 76 -15.64 -2.96 14.15
CA LYS A 76 -16.33 -2.05 15.06
C LYS A 76 -16.79 -2.85 16.27
N ARG A 77 -16.40 -2.44 17.48
CA ARG A 77 -17.03 -2.98 18.69
C ARG A 77 -18.44 -2.42 18.77
N ILE A 78 -19.44 -3.29 18.91
CA ILE A 78 -20.79 -2.85 19.27
C ILE A 78 -20.73 -2.47 20.75
N GLU A 79 -20.91 -1.19 21.06
CA GLU A 79 -21.12 -0.76 22.44
C GLU A 79 -22.54 -1.16 22.86
N ASN A 80 -22.66 -2.04 23.87
CA ASN A 80 -23.93 -2.30 24.52
C ASN A 80 -24.27 -1.08 25.39
N TYR A 81 -25.31 -0.34 25.02
CA TYR A 81 -25.74 0.91 25.68
C TYR A 81 -26.32 0.74 27.11
N GLU A 82 -26.25 -0.44 27.73
CA GLU A 82 -26.97 -0.70 28.98
C GLU A 82 -26.27 -0.24 30.28
N ASN A 83 -25.01 0.21 30.26
CA ASN A 83 -24.30 0.60 31.50
C ASN A 83 -24.07 2.10 31.71
N LYS A 84 -24.71 2.99 30.95
CA LYS A 84 -24.56 4.45 31.14
C LYS A 84 -25.54 5.09 32.15
N LYS A 85 -26.35 4.31 32.87
CA LYS A 85 -27.37 4.84 33.82
C LYS A 85 -27.06 4.68 35.31
N LEU A 86 -25.93 4.10 35.73
CA LEU A 86 -25.70 3.79 37.16
C LEU A 86 -24.57 4.57 37.86
N ILE A 87 -24.02 5.62 37.25
CA ILE A 87 -23.12 6.56 37.93
C ILE A 87 -23.55 7.99 37.63
N ASN A 88 -24.66 8.37 38.25
CA ASN A 88 -25.02 9.75 38.55
C ASN A 88 -25.92 9.73 39.80
N TYR A 89 -25.27 9.58 40.96
CA TYR A 89 -25.61 10.32 42.18
C TYR A 89 -24.44 10.22 43.16
#